data_AF-A0A251R6C5-F1
#
_entry.id   AF-A0A251R6C5-F1
#
_cell.length_a   1.000
_cell.length_b   1.000
_cell.length_c   1.000
_cell.angle_alpha   90.00
_cell.angle_beta   90.00
_cell.angle_gamma   90.00
#
_symmetry.space_group_name_H-M   'P 1'
#
loop_
_entity.id
_entity.type
_entity.pdbx_description
1 polymer ?
#
loop_
_entity_poly.entity_id
_entity_poly.type
_entity_poly.pdbx_seq_one_letter_code
_entity_poly.pdbx_strand_id
1 'polypeptide(L)'
;MMEFVEKVLASAEKEELTVEERNLLSVAYKNVIGARRASWRIISSIEQKEENRGNDDYVAMIRDYRSKIETCDGISRLPLFLYGPNF
;
A
#
# COMPACT_ATOMS: atom_id res chain seq x y z
N MET A 1 -0.40 -13.18 4.60
CA MET A 1 -1.22 -13.20 3.35
C MET A 1 -0.37 -12.88 2.13
N MET A 2 0.41 -11.78 2.13
CA MET A 2 1.33 -11.45 1.03
C MET A 2 2.41 -12.53 0.82
N GLU A 3 2.99 -13.06 1.91
CA GLU A 3 3.91 -14.22 1.86
C GLU A 3 3.30 -15.47 1.23
N PHE A 4 1.99 -15.67 1.38
CA PHE A 4 1.30 -16.83 0.82
C PHE A 4 1.10 -16.68 -0.68
N VAL A 5 0.76 -15.47 -1.13
CA VAL A 5 0.68 -15.12 -2.56
C VAL A 5 2.05 -15.22 -3.22
N GLU A 6 3.10 -14.75 -2.56
CA GLU A 6 4.47 -14.80 -3.05
C GLU A 6 4.99 -16.25 -3.12
N LYS A 7 4.67 -17.09 -2.13
CA LYS A 7 4.99 -18.51 -2.14
C LYS A 7 4.24 -19.28 -3.24
N VAL A 8 2.98 -18.93 -3.49
CA VAL A 8 2.18 -19.51 -4.60
C VAL A 8 2.74 -19.08 -5.95
N LEU A 9 3.16 -17.82 -6.11
CA LEU A 9 3.85 -17.33 -7.31
C LEU A 9 5.20 -18.04 -7.52
N ALA A 10 5.99 -18.22 -6.46
CA ALA A 10 7.28 -18.92 -6.54
C ALA A 10 7.14 -20.41 -6.90
N SER A 11 6.05 -21.07 -6.49
CA SER A 11 5.74 -22.43 -6.94
C SER A 11 5.19 -22.49 -8.37
N ALA A 12 4.51 -21.42 -8.80
CA ALA A 12 3.89 -21.31 -10.11
C ALA A 12 4.86 -20.99 -11.26
N GLU A 13 6.12 -20.65 -10.98
CA GLU A 13 7.14 -20.51 -12.05
C GLU A 13 7.44 -21.84 -12.77
N LYS A 14 7.01 -22.98 -12.22
CA LYS A 14 7.21 -24.31 -12.80
C LYS A 14 6.01 -24.87 -13.56
N GLU A 15 4.82 -24.31 -13.40
CA GLU A 15 3.59 -24.72 -14.10
C GLU A 15 2.86 -23.46 -14.58
N GLU A 16 2.54 -23.37 -15.87
CA GLU A 16 1.80 -22.22 -16.42
C GLU A 16 0.45 -22.06 -15.71
N LEU A 17 0.32 -20.99 -14.92
CA LEU A 17 -0.94 -20.66 -14.25
C LEU A 17 -2.06 -20.50 -15.26
N THR A 18 -3.18 -21.17 -14.97
CA THR A 18 -4.43 -21.03 -15.73
C THR A 18 -4.97 -19.60 -15.62
N VAL A 19 -5.86 -19.23 -16.55
CA VAL A 19 -6.44 -17.87 -16.59
C VAL A 19 -7.19 -17.56 -15.30
N GLU A 20 -7.88 -18.55 -14.73
CA GLU A 20 -8.63 -18.47 -13.48
C GLU A 20 -7.72 -18.22 -12.27
N GLU A 21 -6.60 -18.94 -12.16
CA GLU A 21 -5.64 -18.77 -11.06
C GLU A 21 -4.94 -17.41 -11.11
N ARG A 22 -4.58 -16.95 -12.31
CA ARG A 22 -4.03 -15.60 -12.52
C ARG A 22 -5.03 -14.51 -12.13
N ASN A 23 -6.31 -14.69 -12.43
CA ASN A 23 -7.38 -13.77 -12.04
C ASN A 23 -7.54 -13.74 -10.52
N LEU A 24 -7.53 -14.90 -9.86
CA LEU A 24 -7.64 -14.99 -8.40
C LEU A 24 -6.46 -14.33 -7.70
N LEU A 25 -5.23 -14.59 -8.18
CA LEU A 25 -4.01 -13.93 -7.72
C LEU A 25 -4.09 -12.41 -7.92
N SER A 26 -4.58 -11.97 -9.08
CA SER A 26 -4.75 -10.54 -9.39
C SER A 26 -5.77 -9.86 -8.47
N VAL A 27 -6.89 -10.52 -8.16
CA VAL A 27 -7.91 -10.00 -7.22
C VAL A 27 -7.35 -9.92 -5.80
N ALA A 28 -6.69 -10.99 -5.33
CA ALA A 28 -6.07 -11.01 -4.02
C ALA A 28 -5.02 -9.89 -3.87
N TYR A 29 -4.14 -9.75 -4.87
CA TYR A 29 -3.12 -8.71 -4.88
C TYR A 29 -3.71 -7.29 -4.92
N LYS A 30 -4.72 -7.06 -5.77
CA LYS A 30 -5.43 -5.77 -5.84
C LYS A 30 -6.12 -5.41 -4.52
N ASN A 31 -6.74 -6.37 -3.83
CA ASN A 31 -7.41 -6.14 -2.57
C ASN A 31 -6.42 -5.79 -1.45
N VAL A 32 -5.30 -6.51 -1.37
CA VAL A 32 -4.25 -6.24 -0.38
C VAL A 32 -3.64 -4.84 -0.61
N ILE A 33 -3.30 -4.50 -1.86
CA ILE A 33 -2.79 -3.16 -2.18
C ILE A 33 -3.85 -2.07 -1.97
N GLY A 34 -5.11 -2.36 -2.30
CA GLY A 34 -6.23 -1.43 -2.11
C GLY A 34 -6.43 -1.04 -0.66
N ALA A 35 -6.41 -2.01 0.25
CA ALA A 35 -6.51 -1.77 1.69
C ALA A 35 -5.33 -0.91 2.20
N ARG A 36 -4.11 -1.23 1.76
CA ARG A 36 -2.89 -0.49 2.12
C ARG A 36 -2.90 0.96 1.64
N ARG A 37 -3.34 1.20 0.40
CA ARG A 37 -3.55 2.55 -0.14
C ARG A 37 -4.61 3.33 0.64
N ALA A 38 -5.69 2.68 1.06
CA ALA A 38 -6.71 3.32 1.89
C ALA A 38 -6.12 3.76 3.23
N SER A 39 -5.37 2.89 3.91
CA SER A 39 -4.65 3.24 5.14
C SER A 39 -3.68 4.40 4.96
N TRP A 40 -2.89 4.39 3.89
CA TRP A 40 -1.96 5.48 3.58
C TRP A 40 -2.68 6.82 3.36
N ARG A 41 -3.78 6.84 2.60
CA ARG A 41 -4.58 8.07 2.39
C ARG A 41 -5.13 8.65 3.69
N ILE A 42 -5.60 7.80 4.59
CA ILE A 42 -6.12 8.22 5.90
C ILE A 42 -5.00 8.92 6.69
N ILE A 43 -3.81 8.33 6.72
CA ILE A 43 -2.66 8.86 7.46
C ILE A 43 -2.19 10.19 6.86
N SER A 44 -2.11 10.32 5.54
CA SER A 44 -1.81 11.59 4.87
C SER A 44 -2.84 12.67 5.18
N SER A 45 -4.14 12.31 5.28
CA SER A 45 -5.18 13.25 5.69
C SER A 45 -5.04 13.69 7.15
N ILE A 46 -4.60 12.80 8.05
CA ILE A 46 -4.33 13.13 9.45
C ILE A 46 -3.10 14.03 9.57
N GLU A 47 -2.03 13.73 8.83
CA GLU A 47 -0.82 14.58 8.75
C GLU A 47 -1.19 16.02 8.41
N GLN A 48 -1.97 16.21 7.33
CA GLN A 48 -2.37 17.53 6.87
C GLN A 48 -3.29 18.27 7.87
N LYS A 49 -4.12 17.53 8.62
CA LYS A 49 -4.96 18.12 9.68
C LYS A 49 -4.14 18.59 10.88
N GLU A 50 -3.13 17.82 11.27
CA GLU A 50 -2.26 18.18 12.41
C GLU A 50 -1.25 19.27 12.04
N GLU A 51 -0.78 19.31 10.79
CA GLU A 51 0.05 20.42 10.27
C GLU A 51 -0.72 21.75 10.32
N ASN A 52 -2.01 21.73 9.94
CA ASN A 52 -2.88 22.91 10.06
C ASN A 52 -3.15 23.36 11.50
N ARG A 53 -2.95 22.48 12.49
CA ARG A 53 -3.09 22.79 13.92
C ARG A 53 -1.79 23.32 14.55
N GLY A 54 -0.68 23.30 13.83
CA GLY A 54 0.64 23.75 14.32
C GLY A 54 1.26 22.81 15.35
N ASN A 55 0.90 21.52 15.33
CA ASN A 55 1.34 20.52 16.31
C ASN A 55 2.55 19.75 15.77
N ASP A 56 3.70 20.43 15.67
CA ASP A 56 4.90 19.93 14.97
C ASP A 56 5.44 18.59 15.51
N ASP A 57 5.33 18.35 16.82
CA ASP A 57 5.74 17.07 17.43
C ASP A 57 4.90 15.88 16.93
N TYR A 58 3.60 16.08 16.76
CA TYR A 58 2.70 15.04 16.23
C TYR A 58 2.90 14.84 14.74
N VAL A 59 3.16 15.92 13.99
CA VAL A 59 3.48 15.85 12.56
C VAL A 59 4.74 15.02 12.33
N ALA A 60 5.79 15.22 13.13
CA ALA A 60 7.00 14.42 13.07
C ALA A 60 6.73 12.92 13.31
N MET A 61 5.95 12.58 14.33
CA MET A 61 5.59 11.19 14.63
C MET A 61 4.76 10.54 13.52
N ILE A 62 3.83 11.30 12.91
CA ILE A 62 3.00 10.84 11.80
C ILE A 62 3.84 10.61 10.53
N ARG A 63 4.82 11.50 10.25
CA ARG A 63 5.77 11.34 9.13
C ARG A 63 6.60 10.07 9.27
N ASP A 64 7.12 9.78 10.46
CA ASP A 64 7.85 8.54 10.73
C ASP A 64 6.97 7.30 10.50
N TYR A 65 5.72 7.35 10.94
CA TYR A 65 4.77 6.26 10.75
C TYR A 65 4.42 6.06 9.27
N ARG A 66 4.26 7.16 8.52
CA ARG A 66 4.03 7.13 7.07
C ARG A 66 5.23 6.53 6.32
N SER A 67 6.45 6.90 6.69
CA SER A 67 7.67 6.36 6.07
C SER A 67 7.80 4.85 6.30
N LYS A 68 7.45 4.37 7.51
CA LYS A 68 7.39 2.92 7.80
C LYS A 68 6.38 2.21 6.91
N ILE A 69 5.20 2.79 6.68
CA ILE A 69 4.18 2.20 5.80
C ILE A 69 4.65 2.20 4.34
N GLU A 70 5.25 3.28 3.85
CA GLU A 70 5.77 3.36 2.48
C GLU A 70 6.88 2.31 2.24
N THR A 71 7.71 2.05 3.25
CA THR A 71 8.78 1.06 3.19
C THR A 71 8.26 -0.38 3.28
N CYS A 72 7.33 -0.66 4.20
CA CYS A 72 6.77 -2.00 4.40
C CYS A 72 5.84 -2.44 3.26
N ASP A 73 5.17 -1.49 2.60
CA ASP A 73 4.07 -1.80 1.68
C ASP A 73 4.45 -1.68 0.19
N GLY A 74 5.71 -1.32 -0.12
CA GLY A 74 6.18 -1.17 -1.50
C GLY A 74 5.39 -0.14 -2.32
N ILE A 75 4.65 0.76 -1.65
CA ILE A 75 3.75 1.75 -2.26
C ILE A 75 4.55 2.73 -3.11
N SER A 76 5.84 2.91 -2.83
CA SER A 76 6.79 3.69 -3.63
C SER A 76 6.94 3.19 -5.08
N ARG A 77 6.54 1.95 -5.38
CA ARG A 77 6.48 1.42 -6.76
C ARG A 77 5.14 1.67 -7.44
N LEU A 78 4.15 2.18 -6.71
CA LEU A 78 2.85 2.55 -7.25
C LEU A 78 2.92 3.99 -7.79
N PRO A 79 2.38 4.23 -8.97
CA PRO A 79 2.62 5.49 -9.66
C PRO A 79 2.18 6.71 -8.85
N LEU A 80 3.06 7.71 -8.77
CA LEU A 80 2.86 8.98 -8.07
C LEU A 80 1.63 9.77 -8.53
N PHE A 81 0.98 9.41 -9.63
CA PHE A 81 -0.28 10.07 -10.05
C PHE A 81 -1.46 9.81 -9.11
N LEU A 82 -1.37 8.84 -8.18
CA LEU A 82 -2.33 8.68 -7.08
C LEU A 82 -1.94 9.46 -5.80
N TYR A 83 -0.78 10.12 -5.79
CA TYR A 83 -0.30 10.98 -4.70
C TYR A 83 -0.65 12.47 -4.93
N GLY A 84 -1.48 12.78 -5.93
CA GLY A 84 -2.02 14.11 -6.15
C GLY A 84 -3.15 14.45 -5.18
N PRO A 85 -3.38 15.73 -4.85
CA PRO A 85 -4.30 16.18 -3.80
C PRO A 85 -5.78 16.13 -4.23
N ASN A 86 -6.24 15.08 -4.91
CA ASN A 86 -7.64 14.92 -5.26
C ASN A 86 -8.06 13.43 -5.33
N PHE A 87 -9.08 13.12 -4.51
CA PHE A 87 -9.89 11.89 -4.36
C PHE A 87 -9.55 10.88 -3.23
#